data_AF-A0A3R6N3Y0-F1
#
_entry.id   AF-A0A3R6N3Y0-F1
#
_cell.length_a   1.000
_cell.length_b   1.000
_cell.length_c   1.000
_cell.angle_alpha   90.00
_cell.angle_beta   90.00
_cell.angle_gamma   90.00
#
_symmetry.space_group_name_H-M   'P 1'
#
loop_
_entity.id
_entity.type
_entity.pdbx_description
1 polymer ?
#
loop_
_entity_poly.entity_id
_entity_poly.type
_entity_poly.pdbx_seq_one_letter_code
_entity_poly.pdbx_strand_id
1 'polypeptide(L)'
;MHTVQILLNTKTCSQEMEKRFRAMTHIHNVCVKHGNKLLSRLEHDKAYQDAMEKRLEASKKLDGLQQKVPSNRKEERELEKQVTAMEKEIKSINKTLNTIRMDMGLSKSGFESWLKKCGSRFSHLVSSQQVQAEAGRVWAGVEKVLFGNGTKLHYKKEYELTTITGKSNANGAKFHPETMTVEWTGLTLSCKLPNRISEQHYIAEALQGTISYCTISRKMFPSGWRYYALVCVRSDAPVNGRTSGKGPMGIDPG
;
A
#
# COMPACT_ATOMS: atom_id res chain seq x y z
N MET A 1 10.83 9.01 10.95
CA MET A 1 10.89 8.87 9.47
C MET A 1 10.09 10.00 8.88
N HIS A 2 10.67 10.73 7.93
CA HIS A 2 10.01 11.85 7.26
C HIS A 2 10.23 11.75 5.74
N THR A 3 9.50 12.58 4.97
CA THR A 3 9.58 12.58 3.50
C THR A 3 9.95 13.97 3.00
N VAL A 4 10.98 14.04 2.16
CA VAL A 4 11.41 15.26 1.48
C VAL A 4 10.93 15.21 0.04
N GLN A 5 10.17 16.21 -0.39
CA GLN A 5 9.70 16.34 -1.77
C GLN A 5 10.62 17.29 -2.54
N ILE A 6 11.23 16.79 -3.62
CA ILE A 6 12.18 17.56 -4.43
C ILE A 6 11.73 17.51 -5.89
N LEU A 7 11.73 18.66 -6.58
CA LEU A 7 11.32 18.75 -7.99
C LEU A 7 12.37 18.09 -8.88
N LEU A 8 11.95 17.36 -9.91
CA LEU A 8 12.84 16.73 -10.89
C LEU A 8 12.93 17.55 -12.18
N ASN A 9 14.13 17.66 -12.74
CA ASN A 9 14.35 18.21 -14.06
C ASN A 9 14.04 17.18 -15.14
N THR A 10 12.88 17.31 -15.78
CA THR A 10 12.37 16.35 -16.77
C THR A 10 12.16 16.96 -18.15
N LYS A 11 12.70 18.15 -18.41
CA LYS A 11 12.50 18.88 -19.69
C LYS A 11 12.93 18.05 -20.91
N THR A 12 14.04 17.32 -20.80
CA THR A 12 14.63 16.53 -21.90
C THR A 12 14.12 15.09 -21.94
N CYS A 13 13.40 14.63 -20.91
CA CYS A 13 12.99 13.23 -20.76
C CYS A 13 11.52 13.06 -20.36
N SER A 14 10.66 14.03 -20.65
CA SER A 14 9.23 14.01 -20.30
C SER A 14 8.51 12.79 -20.87
N GLN A 15 8.78 12.45 -22.14
CA GLN A 15 8.23 11.27 -22.80
C GLN A 15 8.63 9.97 -22.09
N GLU A 16 9.88 9.89 -21.62
CA GLU A 16 10.40 8.75 -20.87
C GLU A 16 9.71 8.59 -19.51
N MET A 17 9.34 9.71 -18.86
CA MET A 17 8.54 9.68 -17.64
C MET A 17 7.12 9.18 -17.93
N GLU A 18 6.48 9.68 -18.99
CA GLU A 18 5.13 9.27 -19.36
C GLU A 18 5.06 7.78 -19.70
N LYS A 19 6.02 7.24 -20.47
CA LYS A 19 6.12 5.80 -20.76
C LYS A 19 6.17 4.95 -19.48
N ARG A 20 6.95 5.38 -18.48
CA ARG A 20 7.07 4.68 -17.19
C ARG A 20 5.74 4.69 -16.41
N PHE A 21 5.06 5.83 -16.37
CA PHE A 21 3.74 5.93 -15.73
C PHE A 21 2.65 5.14 -16.46
N ARG A 22 2.65 5.14 -17.80
CA ARG A 22 1.78 4.29 -18.62
C ARG A 22 2.00 2.81 -18.34
N ALA A 23 3.26 2.38 -18.33
CA ALA A 23 3.63 1.01 -18.01
C ALA A 23 3.14 0.62 -16.60
N MET A 24 3.35 1.47 -15.60
CA MET A 24 2.87 1.18 -14.24
C MET A 24 1.34 1.13 -14.15
N THR A 25 0.62 2.02 -14.85
CA THR A 25 -0.85 1.95 -14.88
C THR A 25 -1.35 0.66 -15.54
N HIS A 26 -0.71 0.23 -16.62
CA HIS A 26 -1.03 -1.04 -17.26
C HIS A 26 -0.79 -2.22 -16.29
N ILE A 27 0.37 -2.25 -15.63
CA ILE A 27 0.72 -3.26 -14.62
C ILE A 27 -0.31 -3.27 -13.47
N HIS A 28 -0.69 -2.10 -12.96
CA HIS A 28 -1.73 -1.96 -11.95
C HIS A 28 -3.06 -2.57 -12.40
N ASN A 29 -3.53 -2.20 -13.60
CA ASN A 29 -4.81 -2.68 -14.12
C ASN A 29 -4.82 -4.18 -14.43
N VAL A 30 -3.68 -4.73 -14.88
CA VAL A 30 -3.50 -6.18 -15.02
C VAL A 30 -3.62 -6.88 -13.66
N CYS A 31 -3.05 -6.29 -12.61
CA CYS A 31 -3.16 -6.80 -11.24
C CYS A 31 -4.60 -6.71 -10.70
N VAL A 32 -5.30 -5.59 -10.94
CA VAL A 32 -6.71 -5.42 -10.58
C VAL A 32 -7.60 -6.46 -11.28
N LYS A 33 -7.38 -6.70 -12.58
CA LYS A 33 -8.10 -7.75 -13.33
C LYS A 33 -7.89 -9.12 -12.71
N HIS A 34 -6.65 -9.44 -12.34
CA HIS A 34 -6.33 -10.70 -11.67
C HIS A 34 -7.00 -10.80 -10.30
N GLY A 35 -6.96 -9.73 -9.49
CA GLY A 35 -7.63 -9.70 -8.20
C GLY A 35 -9.14 -9.89 -8.29
N ASN A 36 -9.80 -9.18 -9.21
CA ASN A 36 -11.24 -9.38 -9.46
C ASN A 36 -11.56 -10.82 -9.90
N LYS A 37 -10.72 -11.43 -10.75
CA LYS A 37 -10.87 -12.84 -11.14
C LYS A 37 -10.75 -13.79 -9.95
N LEU A 38 -9.77 -13.58 -9.07
CA LEU A 38 -9.58 -14.43 -7.89
C LEU A 38 -10.71 -14.26 -6.87
N LEU A 39 -11.15 -13.02 -6.63
CA LEU A 39 -12.28 -12.72 -5.75
C LEU A 39 -13.58 -13.39 -6.25
N SER A 40 -13.88 -13.25 -7.54
CA SER A 40 -15.04 -13.90 -8.15
C SER A 40 -14.94 -15.43 -8.06
N ARG A 41 -13.75 -16.03 -8.23
CA ARG A 41 -13.56 -17.47 -8.04
C ARG A 41 -13.79 -17.91 -6.60
N LEU A 42 -13.28 -17.15 -5.63
CA LEU A 42 -13.47 -17.43 -4.20
C LEU A 42 -14.95 -17.33 -3.81
N GLU A 43 -15.65 -16.34 -4.35
CA GLU A 43 -17.09 -16.15 -4.11
C GLU A 43 -17.92 -17.36 -4.54
N HIS A 44 -17.51 -18.06 -5.60
CA HIS A 44 -18.21 -19.26 -6.12
C HIS A 44 -17.58 -20.58 -5.64
N ASP A 45 -16.59 -20.54 -4.75
CA ASP A 45 -15.97 -21.75 -4.23
C ASP A 45 -16.83 -22.35 -3.13
N LYS A 46 -17.38 -23.55 -3.41
CA LYS A 46 -18.31 -24.23 -2.51
C LYS A 46 -17.68 -24.54 -1.14
N ALA A 47 -16.43 -24.99 -1.12
CA ALA A 47 -15.75 -25.31 0.14
C ALA A 47 -15.52 -24.06 1.00
N TYR A 48 -15.24 -22.92 0.36
CA TYR A 48 -15.13 -21.62 1.03
C TYR A 48 -16.48 -21.14 1.57
N GLN A 49 -17.55 -21.26 0.78
CA GLN A 49 -18.91 -20.91 1.20
C GLN A 49 -19.36 -21.74 2.41
N ASP A 50 -19.22 -23.07 2.34
CA ASP A 50 -19.57 -23.99 3.42
C ASP A 50 -18.78 -23.67 4.71
N ALA A 51 -17.49 -23.31 4.58
CA ALA A 51 -16.66 -22.92 5.72
C ALA A 51 -17.06 -21.54 6.29
N MET A 52 -17.47 -20.58 5.45
CA MET A 52 -17.98 -19.29 5.90
C MET A 52 -19.31 -19.41 6.64
N GLU A 53 -20.22 -20.28 6.16
CA GLU A 53 -21.49 -20.56 6.83
C GLU A 53 -21.26 -21.19 8.21
N LYS A 54 -20.41 -22.21 8.29
CA LYS A 54 -20.00 -22.83 9.57
C LYS A 54 -19.42 -21.81 10.54
N ARG A 55 -18.57 -20.90 10.04
CA ARG A 55 -17.99 -19.83 10.86
C ARG A 55 -19.09 -18.91 11.40
N LEU A 56 -20.05 -18.52 10.56
CA LEU A 56 -21.15 -17.65 10.95
C LEU A 56 -22.02 -18.29 12.03
N GLU A 57 -22.37 -19.57 11.87
CA GLU A 57 -23.13 -20.32 12.86
C GLU A 57 -22.37 -20.43 14.19
N ALA A 58 -21.07 -20.76 14.14
CA ALA A 58 -20.23 -20.83 15.33
C ALA A 58 -20.12 -19.47 16.04
N SER A 59 -20.02 -18.37 15.28
CA SER A 59 -20.00 -17.01 15.83
C SER A 59 -21.32 -16.66 16.54
N LYS A 60 -22.48 -16.95 15.92
CA LYS A 60 -23.79 -16.72 16.55
C LYS A 60 -23.96 -17.52 17.85
N LYS A 61 -23.50 -18.78 17.86
CA LYS A 61 -23.50 -19.63 19.06
C LYS A 61 -22.60 -19.04 20.16
N LEU A 62 -21.41 -18.58 19.80
CA LEU A 62 -20.47 -17.93 20.72
C LEU A 62 -21.09 -16.66 21.33
N ASP A 63 -21.66 -15.78 20.52
CA ASP A 63 -22.33 -14.55 20.99
C ASP A 63 -23.48 -14.89 21.96
N GLY A 64 -24.28 -15.92 21.62
CA GLY A 64 -25.36 -16.39 22.49
C GLY A 64 -24.88 -17.01 23.80
N LEU A 65 -23.70 -17.65 23.83
CA LEU A 65 -23.08 -18.14 25.06
C LEU A 65 -22.54 -16.98 25.91
N GLN A 66 -21.92 -15.98 25.30
CA GLN A 66 -21.37 -14.82 26.00
C GLN A 66 -22.44 -13.93 26.66
N GLN A 67 -23.67 -13.94 26.12
CA GLN A 67 -24.80 -13.21 26.70
C GLN A 67 -25.45 -13.92 27.90
N LYS A 68 -25.14 -15.20 28.15
CA LYS A 68 -25.72 -15.92 29.30
C LYS A 68 -25.10 -15.44 30.59
N VAL A 69 -25.95 -15.07 31.56
CA VAL A 69 -25.53 -14.74 32.91
C VAL A 69 -25.57 -16.01 33.76
N PRO A 70 -24.43 -16.53 34.25
CA PRO A 70 -24.40 -17.71 35.10
C PRO A 70 -24.97 -17.38 36.48
N SER A 71 -25.77 -18.29 37.05
CA SER A 71 -26.37 -18.09 38.38
C SER A 71 -25.51 -18.64 39.51
N ASN A 72 -24.58 -19.55 39.20
CA ASN A 72 -23.68 -20.17 40.17
C ASN A 72 -22.30 -20.47 39.55
N ARG A 73 -21.31 -20.70 40.42
CA ARG A 73 -19.91 -20.98 40.04
C ARG A 73 -19.73 -22.23 39.18
N LYS A 74 -20.67 -23.18 39.24
CA LYS A 74 -20.61 -24.42 38.45
C LYS A 74 -21.03 -24.13 36.99
N GLU A 75 -22.10 -23.37 36.79
CA GLU A 75 -22.57 -22.89 35.49
C GLU A 75 -21.54 -21.97 34.83
N GLU A 76 -20.92 -21.08 35.59
CA GLU A 76 -19.84 -20.20 35.11
C GLU A 76 -18.70 -21.00 34.47
N ARG A 77 -18.16 -21.99 35.20
CA ARG A 77 -17.08 -22.86 34.69
C ARG A 77 -17.49 -23.66 33.46
N GLU A 78 -18.75 -24.08 33.38
CA GLU A 78 -19.26 -24.84 32.24
C GLU A 78 -19.43 -23.92 31.01
N LEU A 79 -19.91 -22.69 31.21
CA LEU A 79 -20.02 -21.67 30.18
C LEU A 79 -18.64 -21.29 29.62
N GLU A 80 -17.64 -21.07 30.49
CA GLU A 80 -16.26 -20.81 30.09
C GLU A 80 -15.67 -21.95 29.24
N LYS A 81 -15.92 -23.21 29.60
CA LYS A 81 -15.51 -24.37 28.80
C LYS A 81 -16.16 -24.38 27.42
N GLN A 82 -17.46 -24.06 27.33
CA GLN A 82 -18.18 -24.00 26.06
C GLN A 82 -17.68 -22.85 25.17
N VAL A 83 -17.46 -21.67 25.75
CA VAL A 83 -16.88 -20.51 25.07
C VAL A 83 -15.49 -20.84 24.52
N THR A 84 -14.60 -21.39 25.34
CA THR A 84 -13.23 -21.75 24.92
C THR A 84 -13.22 -22.87 23.87
N ALA A 85 -14.17 -23.81 23.91
CA ALA A 85 -14.34 -24.81 22.87
C ALA A 85 -14.78 -24.17 21.53
N MET A 86 -15.75 -23.26 21.57
CA MET A 86 -16.24 -22.54 20.38
C MET A 86 -15.16 -21.63 19.77
N GLU A 87 -14.38 -20.92 20.59
CA GLU A 87 -13.24 -20.13 20.10
C GLU A 87 -12.20 -20.99 19.37
N LYS A 88 -11.92 -22.20 19.87
CA LYS A 88 -11.02 -23.16 19.20
C LYS A 88 -11.60 -23.64 17.88
N GLU A 89 -12.91 -23.90 17.82
CA GLU A 89 -13.60 -24.29 16.58
C GLU A 89 -13.53 -23.17 15.54
N ILE A 90 -13.87 -21.93 15.90
CA ILE A 90 -13.76 -20.75 15.03
C ILE A 90 -12.32 -20.57 14.53
N LYS A 91 -11.32 -20.76 15.40
CA LYS A 91 -9.91 -20.69 15.01
C LYS A 91 -9.54 -21.76 13.98
N SER A 92 -10.06 -22.98 14.13
CA SER A 92 -9.87 -24.07 13.16
C SER A 92 -10.51 -23.73 11.81
N ILE A 93 -11.75 -23.22 11.81
CA ILE A 93 -12.45 -22.81 10.59
C ILE A 93 -11.71 -21.67 9.89
N ASN A 94 -11.24 -20.66 10.65
CA ASN A 94 -10.45 -19.56 10.11
C ASN A 94 -9.14 -20.04 9.45
N LYS A 95 -8.52 -21.10 9.98
CA LYS A 95 -7.34 -21.73 9.37
C LYS A 95 -7.71 -22.33 8.01
N THR A 96 -8.81 -23.08 7.93
CA THR A 96 -9.32 -23.65 6.67
C THR A 96 -9.63 -22.57 5.64
N LEU A 97 -10.35 -21.52 6.04
CA LEU A 97 -10.64 -20.36 5.17
C LEU A 97 -9.36 -19.71 4.65
N ASN A 98 -8.35 -19.58 5.51
CA ASN A 98 -7.08 -19.00 5.11
C ASN A 98 -6.30 -19.90 4.15
N THR A 99 -6.29 -21.21 4.36
CA THR A 99 -5.67 -22.18 3.44
C THR A 99 -6.29 -22.09 2.06
N ILE A 100 -7.62 -22.11 1.95
CA ILE A 100 -8.32 -21.99 0.66
C ILE A 100 -7.91 -20.70 -0.07
N ARG A 101 -7.88 -19.56 0.63
CA ARG A 101 -7.43 -18.29 0.04
C ARG A 101 -5.97 -18.35 -0.43
N MET A 102 -5.08 -18.91 0.39
CA MET A 102 -3.66 -19.03 0.05
C MET A 102 -3.45 -19.92 -1.18
N ASP A 103 -4.15 -21.05 -1.27
CA ASP A 103 -4.07 -21.99 -2.39
C ASP A 103 -4.55 -21.36 -3.71
N MET A 104 -5.53 -20.46 -3.63
CA MET A 104 -5.98 -19.65 -4.78
C MET A 104 -5.02 -18.51 -5.15
N GLY A 105 -4.00 -18.23 -4.32
CA GLY A 105 -3.08 -17.10 -4.51
C GLY A 105 -3.62 -15.76 -3.99
N LEU A 106 -4.72 -15.75 -3.22
CA LEU A 106 -5.22 -14.57 -2.50
C LEU A 106 -4.37 -14.30 -1.26
N SER A 107 -3.13 -13.88 -1.51
CA SER A 107 -2.19 -13.39 -0.50
C SER A 107 -1.31 -12.29 -1.09
N LYS A 108 -0.74 -11.44 -0.23
CA LYS A 108 0.21 -10.41 -0.66
C LYS A 108 1.37 -11.00 -1.47
N SER A 109 1.97 -12.09 -1.00
CA SER A 109 3.07 -12.77 -1.70
C SER A 109 2.63 -13.41 -3.01
N GLY A 110 1.41 -13.95 -3.07
CA GLY A 110 0.78 -14.45 -4.29
C GLY A 110 0.69 -13.36 -5.36
N PHE A 111 0.15 -12.19 -5.01
CA PHE A 111 0.05 -11.04 -5.91
C PHE A 111 1.42 -10.51 -6.34
N GLU A 112 2.36 -10.36 -5.40
CA GLU A 112 3.71 -9.89 -5.70
C GLU A 112 4.46 -10.83 -6.66
N SER A 113 4.39 -12.15 -6.44
CA SER A 113 5.08 -13.14 -7.27
C SER A 113 4.45 -13.27 -8.65
N TRP A 114 3.11 -13.24 -8.74
CA TRP A 114 2.38 -13.27 -10.00
C TRP A 114 2.66 -12.01 -10.83
N LEU A 115 2.53 -10.82 -10.22
CA LEU A 115 2.70 -9.56 -10.94
C LEU A 115 4.15 -9.33 -11.35
N LYS A 116 5.13 -9.79 -10.56
CA LYS A 116 6.56 -9.77 -10.95
C LYS A 116 6.80 -10.49 -12.28
N LYS A 117 6.14 -11.64 -12.52
CA LYS A 117 6.25 -12.36 -13.80
C LYS A 117 5.63 -11.56 -14.95
N CYS A 118 4.45 -10.99 -14.75
CA CYS A 118 3.77 -10.18 -15.76
C CYS A 118 4.52 -8.88 -16.10
N GLY A 119 5.09 -8.23 -15.08
CA GLY A 119 5.82 -6.97 -15.18
C GLY A 119 7.21 -7.09 -15.77
N SER A 120 7.74 -8.31 -15.95
CA SER A 120 9.08 -8.55 -16.52
C SER A 120 9.28 -7.90 -17.89
N ARG A 121 8.23 -7.81 -18.72
CA ARG A 121 8.27 -7.12 -20.03
C ARG A 121 8.58 -5.61 -19.93
N PHE A 122 8.35 -5.01 -18.76
CA PHE A 122 8.60 -3.59 -18.49
C PHE A 122 9.85 -3.36 -17.63
N SER A 123 10.73 -4.36 -17.52
CA SER A 123 11.95 -4.29 -16.69
C SER A 123 12.90 -3.13 -17.06
N HIS A 124 12.86 -2.68 -18.32
CA HIS A 124 13.62 -1.52 -18.81
C HIS A 124 13.01 -0.17 -18.40
N LEU A 125 11.78 -0.16 -17.86
CA LEU A 125 11.08 1.05 -17.41
C LEU A 125 10.93 1.11 -15.89
N VAL A 126 10.56 0.00 -15.27
CA VAL A 126 10.25 -0.10 -13.84
C VAL A 126 10.93 -1.32 -13.23
N SER A 127 11.43 -1.17 -12.01
CA SER A 127 12.09 -2.29 -11.32
C SER A 127 11.08 -3.31 -10.80
N SER A 128 11.54 -4.54 -10.62
CA SER A 128 10.72 -5.61 -10.03
C SER A 128 10.21 -5.24 -8.62
N GLN A 129 10.97 -4.47 -7.84
CA GLN A 129 10.53 -4.00 -6.52
C GLN A 129 9.39 -2.97 -6.63
N GLN A 130 9.42 -2.09 -7.63
CA GLN A 130 8.33 -1.14 -7.89
C GLN A 130 7.06 -1.88 -8.32
N VAL A 131 7.19 -2.92 -9.15
CA VAL A 131 6.08 -3.80 -9.53
C VAL A 131 5.48 -4.51 -8.31
N GLN A 132 6.31 -5.05 -7.42
CA GLN A 132 5.84 -5.67 -6.19
C GLN A 132 5.17 -4.67 -5.23
N ALA A 133 5.71 -3.45 -5.12
CA ALA A 133 5.08 -2.40 -4.31
C ALA A 133 3.68 -2.06 -4.84
N GLU A 134 3.51 -1.99 -6.16
CA GLU A 134 2.19 -1.78 -6.77
C GLU A 134 1.26 -2.98 -6.58
N ALA A 135 1.77 -4.22 -6.64
CA ALA A 135 1.00 -5.41 -6.28
C ALA A 135 0.50 -5.34 -4.83
N GLY A 136 1.34 -4.89 -3.89
CA GLY A 136 0.97 -4.66 -2.50
C GLY A 136 -0.14 -3.61 -2.32
N ARG A 137 -0.16 -2.56 -3.16
CA ARG A 137 -1.24 -1.56 -3.16
C ARG A 137 -2.56 -2.13 -3.65
N VAL A 138 -2.54 -2.96 -4.69
CA VAL A 138 -3.75 -3.66 -5.16
C VAL A 138 -4.23 -4.67 -4.12
N TRP A 139 -3.31 -5.40 -3.49
CA TRP A 139 -3.61 -6.32 -2.40
C TRP A 139 -4.30 -5.62 -1.22
N ALA A 140 -3.86 -4.42 -0.83
CA ALA A 140 -4.56 -3.64 0.21
C ALA A 140 -6.03 -3.32 -0.16
N GLY A 141 -6.33 -3.19 -1.46
CA GLY A 141 -7.71 -3.11 -1.95
C GLY A 141 -8.45 -4.44 -1.81
N VAL A 142 -7.79 -5.56 -2.13
CA VAL A 142 -8.36 -6.92 -1.98
C VAL A 142 -8.67 -7.23 -0.52
N GLU A 143 -7.78 -6.88 0.40
CA GLU A 143 -8.00 -7.04 1.85
C GLU A 143 -9.24 -6.28 2.32
N LYS A 144 -9.47 -5.07 1.79
CA LYS A 144 -10.69 -4.31 2.11
C LYS A 144 -11.95 -5.00 1.59
N VAL A 145 -11.90 -5.69 0.44
CA VAL A 145 -13.04 -6.45 -0.10
C VAL A 145 -13.28 -7.72 0.72
N LEU A 146 -12.23 -8.39 1.17
CA LEU A 146 -12.34 -9.64 1.92
C LEU A 146 -12.71 -9.46 3.40
N PHE A 147 -12.22 -8.39 4.03
CA PHE A 147 -12.24 -8.24 5.49
C PHE A 147 -12.76 -6.89 5.98
N GLY A 148 -13.04 -5.95 5.08
CA GLY A 148 -13.50 -4.61 5.42
C GLY A 148 -14.76 -4.22 4.66
N ASN A 149 -14.91 -2.92 4.44
CA ASN A 149 -16.11 -2.34 3.82
C ASN A 149 -15.96 -2.17 2.30
N GLY A 150 -15.00 -2.86 1.67
CA GLY A 150 -14.76 -2.78 0.24
C GLY A 150 -15.77 -3.63 -0.54
N THR A 151 -16.25 -3.13 -1.67
CA THR A 151 -17.19 -3.88 -2.53
C THR A 151 -16.50 -4.50 -3.74
N LYS A 152 -15.62 -3.76 -4.43
CA LYS A 152 -14.89 -4.23 -5.61
C LYS A 152 -13.60 -3.48 -5.83
N LEU A 153 -12.70 -4.06 -6.64
CA LEU A 153 -11.50 -3.36 -7.11
C LEU A 153 -11.81 -2.52 -8.34
N HIS A 154 -11.28 -1.29 -8.34
CA HIS A 154 -11.43 -0.35 -9.45
C HIS A 154 -10.15 -0.26 -10.26
N TYR A 155 -10.31 -0.21 -11.59
CA TYR A 155 -9.23 0.12 -12.49
C TYR A 155 -8.85 1.59 -12.35
N LYS A 156 -7.59 1.91 -12.58
CA LYS A 156 -7.10 3.28 -12.67
C LYS A 156 -7.03 3.72 -14.12
N LYS A 157 -7.52 4.92 -14.39
CA LYS A 157 -7.20 5.62 -15.64
C LYS A 157 -5.74 6.06 -15.62
N GLU A 158 -5.20 6.32 -16.81
CA GLU A 158 -3.79 6.67 -16.96
C GLU A 158 -3.37 7.81 -16.02
N TYR A 159 -4.14 8.90 -15.98
CA TYR A 159 -3.84 10.10 -15.19
C TYR A 159 -4.03 9.94 -13.67
N GLU A 160 -4.69 8.87 -13.21
CA GLU A 160 -4.96 8.63 -11.78
C GLU A 160 -3.75 8.01 -11.05
N LEU A 161 -2.83 7.38 -11.78
CA LEU A 161 -1.59 6.88 -11.19
C LEU A 161 -0.61 8.03 -11.02
N THR A 162 -0.43 8.47 -9.78
CA THR A 162 0.39 9.65 -9.46
C THR A 162 1.73 9.32 -8.80
N THR A 163 1.96 8.06 -8.42
CA THR A 163 3.19 7.66 -7.73
C THR A 163 3.69 6.28 -8.14
N ILE A 164 5.01 6.14 -8.27
CA ILE A 164 5.72 4.87 -8.44
C ILE A 164 6.73 4.73 -7.29
N THR A 165 6.46 3.81 -6.37
CA THR A 165 7.21 3.65 -5.12
C THR A 165 8.16 2.46 -5.19
N GLY A 166 9.40 2.63 -4.73
CA GLY A 166 10.34 1.54 -4.45
C GLY A 166 10.21 0.98 -3.03
N LYS A 167 10.75 -0.22 -2.79
CA LYS A 167 10.84 -0.83 -1.44
C LYS A 167 12.13 -0.44 -0.71
N SER A 168 13.17 -0.08 -1.45
CA SER A 168 14.45 0.39 -0.93
C SER A 168 15.07 1.44 -1.85
N ASN A 169 16.12 2.11 -1.40
CA ASN A 169 16.94 3.01 -2.23
C ASN A 169 18.00 2.27 -3.05
N ALA A 170 17.89 0.94 -3.21
CA ALA A 170 18.88 0.15 -3.94
C ALA A 170 18.42 -0.23 -5.36
N ASN A 171 17.11 -0.26 -5.62
CA ASN A 171 16.53 -0.72 -6.88
C ASN A 171 15.41 0.19 -7.36
N GLY A 172 15.27 0.36 -8.67
CA GLY A 172 14.29 1.28 -9.26
C GLY A 172 14.76 2.71 -9.14
N ALA A 173 13.97 3.58 -8.53
CA ALA A 173 14.36 4.96 -8.27
C ALA A 173 15.30 5.01 -7.06
N LYS A 174 16.57 5.33 -7.30
CA LYS A 174 17.63 5.49 -6.32
C LYS A 174 18.02 6.96 -6.23
N PHE A 175 17.83 7.55 -5.06
CA PHE A 175 18.22 8.93 -4.79
C PHE A 175 19.66 8.99 -4.30
N HIS A 176 20.44 9.90 -4.89
CA HIS A 176 21.82 10.19 -4.54
C HIS A 176 21.90 11.58 -3.92
N PRO A 177 22.09 11.69 -2.58
CA PRO A 177 22.11 12.98 -1.89
C PRO A 177 23.31 13.84 -2.30
N GLU A 178 24.48 13.21 -2.54
CA GLU A 178 25.73 13.92 -2.88
C GLU A 178 25.63 14.66 -4.22
N THR A 179 25.02 14.04 -5.23
CA THR A 179 24.88 14.62 -6.57
C THR A 179 23.52 15.27 -6.80
N MET A 180 22.59 15.15 -5.85
CA MET A 180 21.20 15.58 -5.98
C MET A 180 20.54 15.03 -7.26
N THR A 181 20.75 13.74 -7.53
CA THR A 181 20.18 13.04 -8.69
C THR A 181 19.35 11.83 -8.28
N VAL A 182 18.44 11.42 -9.16
CA VAL A 182 17.77 10.12 -9.09
C VAL A 182 18.19 9.28 -10.28
N GLU A 183 18.80 8.13 -10.00
CA GLU A 183 18.99 7.07 -10.98
C GLU A 183 17.73 6.20 -11.01
N TRP A 184 17.14 5.98 -12.18
CA TRP A 184 15.91 5.21 -12.33
C TRP A 184 15.92 4.36 -13.59
N THR A 185 16.39 3.11 -13.44
CA THR A 185 16.41 2.10 -14.51
C THR A 185 16.99 2.66 -15.82
N GLY A 186 18.27 3.07 -15.77
CA GLY A 186 18.98 3.64 -16.93
C GLY A 186 18.68 5.12 -17.24
N LEU A 187 17.80 5.77 -16.48
CA LEU A 187 17.52 7.20 -16.60
C LEU A 187 18.09 7.97 -15.40
N THR A 188 18.89 9.00 -15.66
CA THR A 188 19.40 9.89 -14.60
C THR A 188 18.63 11.21 -14.63
N LEU A 189 18.04 11.58 -13.49
CA LEU A 189 17.22 12.77 -13.31
C LEU A 189 17.88 13.71 -12.31
N SER A 190 18.21 14.93 -12.73
CA SER A 190 18.71 15.95 -11.79
C SER A 190 17.58 16.58 -11.00
N CYS A 191 17.82 16.87 -9.72
CA CYS A 191 16.88 17.60 -8.89
C CYS A 191 16.98 19.12 -9.12
N LYS A 192 15.85 19.80 -9.01
CA LYS A 192 15.75 21.26 -8.96
C LYS A 192 15.49 21.68 -7.54
N LEU A 193 16.48 22.32 -6.93
CA LEU A 193 16.34 22.95 -5.63
C LEU A 193 15.47 24.22 -5.73
N PRO A 194 14.74 24.57 -4.67
CA PRO A 194 14.03 25.83 -4.60
C PRO A 194 15.01 27.01 -4.59
N ASN A 195 14.59 28.17 -5.09
CA ASN A 195 15.44 29.37 -5.12
C ASN A 195 15.72 29.95 -3.72
N ARG A 196 14.89 29.62 -2.73
CA ARG A 196 15.00 30.14 -1.36
C ARG A 196 16.09 29.40 -0.59
N ILE A 197 17.07 30.14 -0.10
CA ILE A 197 18.21 29.61 0.67
C ILE A 197 17.73 28.85 1.93
N SER A 198 16.74 29.37 2.65
CA SER A 198 16.18 28.69 3.82
C SER A 198 15.57 27.32 3.51
N GLU A 199 14.90 27.18 2.37
CA GLU A 199 14.34 25.90 1.91
C GLU A 199 15.46 24.93 1.47
N GLN A 200 16.55 25.45 0.87
CA GLN A 200 17.72 24.64 0.54
C GLN A 200 18.41 24.10 1.79
N HIS A 201 18.60 24.92 2.82
CA HIS A 201 19.14 24.48 4.11
C HIS A 201 18.27 23.39 4.74
N TYR A 202 16.95 23.59 4.75
CA TYR A 202 16.01 22.59 5.24
C TYR A 202 16.13 21.26 4.49
N ILE A 203 16.22 21.29 3.15
CA ILE A 203 16.38 20.07 2.34
C ILE A 203 17.72 19.40 2.66
N ALA A 204 18.80 20.16 2.76
CA ALA A 204 20.12 19.63 3.09
C ALA A 204 20.13 18.95 4.46
N GLU A 205 19.55 19.59 5.49
CA GLU A 205 19.40 19.03 6.84
C GLU A 205 18.53 17.77 6.85
N ALA A 206 17.39 17.81 6.14
CA ALA A 206 16.45 16.69 6.06
C ALA A 206 17.06 15.44 5.39
N LEU A 207 18.04 15.63 4.50
CA LEU A 207 18.70 14.55 3.78
C LEU A 207 19.91 13.95 4.52
N GLN A 208 20.29 14.44 5.70
CA GLN A 208 21.43 13.91 6.48
C GLN A 208 21.20 12.50 7.04
N GLY A 209 19.95 12.05 7.14
CA GLY A 209 19.60 10.72 7.64
C GLY A 209 19.77 9.60 6.60
N THR A 210 19.50 8.36 7.02
CA THR A 210 19.57 7.21 6.10
C THR A 210 18.37 7.18 5.15
N ILE A 211 18.62 7.26 3.85
CA ILE A 211 17.55 7.17 2.83
C ILE A 211 17.01 5.74 2.79
N SER A 212 15.71 5.60 3.03
CA SER A 212 15.02 4.30 2.99
C SER A 212 14.65 3.90 1.58
N TYR A 213 13.95 4.76 0.87
CA TYR A 213 13.47 4.55 -0.49
C TYR A 213 13.12 5.88 -1.14
N CYS A 214 13.06 5.89 -2.47
CA CYS A 214 12.58 7.01 -3.26
C CYS A 214 11.30 6.63 -4.01
N THR A 215 10.32 7.52 -4.00
CA THR A 215 9.09 7.42 -4.80
C THR A 215 9.09 8.52 -5.84
N ILE A 216 8.85 8.17 -7.09
CA ILE A 216 8.59 9.17 -8.13
C ILE A 216 7.13 9.53 -8.10
N SER A 217 6.83 10.82 -7.91
CA SER A 217 5.47 11.36 -7.96
C SER A 217 5.30 12.28 -9.16
N ARG A 218 4.08 12.37 -9.70
CA ARG A 218 3.70 13.38 -10.68
C ARG A 218 2.46 14.14 -10.24
N LYS A 219 2.41 15.43 -10.58
CA LYS A 219 1.27 16.33 -10.35
C LYS A 219 0.94 17.06 -11.65
N MET A 220 -0.35 17.19 -11.96
CA MET A 220 -0.82 17.88 -13.16
C MET A 220 -0.84 19.39 -12.91
N PHE A 221 -0.27 20.16 -13.85
CA PHE A 221 -0.34 21.61 -13.92
C PHE A 221 -0.89 22.03 -15.29
N PRO A 222 -1.31 23.30 -15.47
CA PRO A 222 -1.73 23.78 -16.80
C PRO A 222 -0.66 23.62 -17.89
N SER A 223 0.63 23.65 -17.51
CA SER A 223 1.77 23.40 -18.39
C SER A 223 2.12 21.92 -18.57
N GLY A 224 1.29 21.01 -18.06
CA GLY A 224 1.50 19.56 -18.11
C GLY A 224 2.03 18.96 -16.81
N TRP A 225 2.53 17.73 -16.90
CA TRP A 225 3.01 16.97 -15.74
C TRP A 225 4.32 17.53 -15.17
N ARG A 226 4.36 17.70 -13.85
CA ARG A 226 5.60 17.93 -13.10
C ARG A 226 5.90 16.74 -12.22
N TYR A 227 7.18 16.34 -12.21
CA TYR A 227 7.65 15.15 -11.52
C TYR A 227 8.49 15.51 -10.30
N TYR A 228 8.38 14.71 -9.25
CA TYR A 228 9.02 14.92 -7.97
C TYR A 228 9.63 13.63 -7.45
N ALA A 229 10.79 13.74 -6.81
CA ALA A 229 11.32 12.69 -5.95
C ALA A 229 10.76 12.91 -4.54
N LEU A 230 10.05 11.91 -4.03
CA LEU A 230 9.65 11.81 -2.63
C LEU A 230 10.67 10.89 -1.95
N VAL A 231 11.63 11.49 -1.25
CA VAL A 231 12.74 10.79 -0.59
C VAL A 231 12.33 10.53 0.85
N CYS A 232 12.18 9.27 1.23
CA CYS A 232 11.85 8.89 2.61
C CYS A 232 13.12 8.63 3.42
N VAL A 233 13.31 9.39 4.49
CA VAL A 233 14.54 9.40 5.30
C VAL A 233 14.25 8.88 6.71
N ARG A 234 15.10 7.96 7.19
CA ARG A 234 15.11 7.46 8.58
C ARG A 234 15.94 8.39 9.46
N SER A 235 15.30 9.48 9.85
CA SER A 235 15.71 10.36 10.93
C SER A 235 14.51 11.17 11.38
N ASP A 236 14.69 11.94 12.44
CA ASP A 236 13.73 12.97 12.83
C ASP A 236 13.71 14.07 11.77
N ALA A 237 12.52 14.65 11.57
CA ALA A 237 12.38 15.75 10.63
C ALA A 237 13.06 17.00 11.21
N PRO A 238 13.82 17.76 10.42
CA PRO A 238 14.39 19.00 10.90
C PRO A 238 13.28 19.99 11.26
N VAL A 239 13.55 20.83 12.25
CA VAL A 239 12.59 21.82 12.75
C VAL A 239 12.44 22.89 11.67
N ASN A 240 11.27 22.96 11.04
CA ASN A 240 11.02 23.87 9.91
C ASN A 240 10.85 25.36 10.34
N GLY A 241 11.22 25.70 11.58
CA GLY A 241 11.08 27.04 12.17
C GLY A 241 9.64 27.56 12.29
N ARG A 242 8.62 26.78 11.91
CA ARG A 242 7.22 27.16 12.02
C ARG A 242 6.73 26.84 13.43
N THR A 243 6.55 27.88 14.22
CA THR A 243 5.84 27.77 15.50
C THR A 243 4.33 27.77 15.24
N SER A 244 3.59 26.92 15.95
CA SER A 244 2.13 27.02 15.98
C SER A 244 1.75 28.43 16.45
N GLY A 245 0.87 29.10 15.71
CA GLY A 245 0.32 30.37 16.16
C GLY A 245 -0.37 30.18 17.51
N LYS A 246 -0.11 31.07 18.48
CA LYS A 246 -0.70 31.01 19.82
C LYS A 246 -2.18 31.47 19.87
N GLY A 247 -2.79 31.72 18.71
CA GLY A 247 -4.17 32.19 18.61
C GLY A 247 -5.18 31.05 18.81
N PRO A 248 -6.35 31.33 19.39
CA PRO A 248 -7.43 30.35 19.44
C PRO A 248 -7.85 29.96 18.02
N MET A 249 -7.72 28.67 17.69
CA MET A 249 -8.19 28.08 16.44
C MET A 249 -9.67 27.71 16.62
N GLY A 250 -10.57 28.46 15.98
CA GLY A 250 -11.97 28.06 15.88
C GLY A 250 -12.09 26.86 14.94
N ILE A 251 -12.53 25.72 15.47
CA ILE A 251 -12.92 24.55 14.68
C ILE A 251 -14.45 24.62 14.56
N ASP A 252 -14.96 24.85 13.36
CA ASP A 252 -16.39 24.84 13.06
C ASP A 252 -16.77 23.45 12.52
N PRO A 253 -17.56 22.65 13.26
CA PRO A 253 -18.13 21.42 12.75
C PRO A 253 -19.40 21.74 11.95
N GLY A 254 -19.21 22.18 10.70
CA GLY A 254 -20.26 22.25 9.67
C GLY A 254 -20.55 20.89 9.03
#